data_AF-T0BT81-F1
#
_entry.id   AF-T0BT81-F1
#
_cell.length_a   1.000
_cell.length_b   1.000
_cell.length_c   1.000
_cell.angle_alpha   90.00
_cell.angle_beta   90.00
_cell.angle_gamma   90.00
#
_symmetry.space_group_name_H-M   'P 1'
#
loop_
_entity.id
_entity.type
_entity.pdbx_description
1 polymer ?
#
loop_
_entity_poly.entity_id
_entity_poly.type
_entity_poly.pdbx_seq_one_letter_code
_entity_poly.pdbx_strand_id
1 'polypeptide(L)' 'MQKTRALRYVLFSLLFALVLVGIVVHNYIALASLMVCGIILAIVSDFIETAPTRPYKQYNHMHDRHGDGPHLNT' A
#
# COMPACT_ATOMS: atom_id res chain seq x y z
N MET A 1 1.84 -7.14 14.87
CA MET A 1 2.33 -6.34 13.71
C MET A 1 3.06 -7.17 12.64
N GLN A 2 3.85 -8.21 12.95
CA GLN A 2 4.55 -9.00 11.92
C GLN A 2 3.67 -9.98 11.12
N LYS A 3 2.71 -10.67 11.76
CA LYS A 3 1.87 -11.69 11.11
C LYS A 3 1.03 -11.13 9.95
N THR A 4 0.53 -9.91 10.08
CA THR A 4 -0.27 -9.21 9.04
C THR A 4 0.58 -8.82 7.82
N ARG A 5 1.86 -8.48 8.03
CA ARG A 5 2.80 -8.18 6.92
C ARG A 5 3.15 -9.43 6.12
N ALA A 6 3.45 -10.54 6.80
CA ALA A 6 3.75 -11.81 6.13
C ALA A 6 2.57 -12.29 5.27
N LEU A 7 1.35 -12.25 5.82
CA LEU A 7 0.14 -12.63 5.09
C LEU A 7 -0.07 -11.77 3.84
N ARG A 8 0.17 -10.47 3.93
CA ARG A 8 0.09 -9.55 2.79
C ARG A 8 1.06 -9.93 1.67
N TYR A 9 2.32 -10.19 2.00
CA TYR A 9 3.30 -10.57 0.98
C TYR A 9 2.90 -11.87 0.29
N VAL A 10 2.41 -12.85 1.04
CA VAL A 10 1.88 -14.10 0.47
C VAL A 10 0.71 -13.82 -0.49
N LEU A 11 -0.25 -12.99 -0.07
CA LEU A 11 -1.40 -12.62 -0.90
C LEU A 11 -0.99 -11.90 -2.20
N PHE A 12 -0.06 -10.94 -2.13
CA PHE A 12 0.44 -10.24 -3.32
C PHE A 12 1.25 -11.15 -4.25
N SER A 13 2.10 -12.02 -3.70
CA SER A 13 2.85 -12.99 -4.49
C SER A 13 1.92 -13.97 -5.21
N LEU A 14 0.86 -14.41 -4.56
CA LEU A 14 -0.12 -15.33 -5.14
C LEU A 14 -0.97 -14.64 -6.21
N LEU A 15 -1.38 -13.39 -5.98
CA LEU A 15 -2.06 -12.57 -6.99
C LEU A 15 -1.15 -12.33 -8.21
N PHE A 16 0.13 -12.05 -7.99
CA PHE A 16 1.11 -11.88 -9.07
C PHE A 16 1.28 -13.17 -9.90
N ALA A 17 1.37 -14.33 -9.23
CA ALA A 17 1.43 -15.62 -9.92
C ALA A 17 0.17 -15.88 -10.77
N LEU A 18 -1.02 -15.56 -10.25
CA LEU A 18 -2.29 -15.64 -10.99
C LEU A 18 -2.32 -14.72 -12.21
N VAL A 19 -1.80 -13.50 -12.10
CA VAL A 19 -1.68 -12.58 -13.24
C VAL A 19 -0.75 -13.16 -14.31
N LEU A 20 0.40 -13.71 -13.91
CA LEU A 20 1.32 -14.41 -14.82
C LEU A 20 0.62 -15.55 -15.58
N VAL A 21 -0.14 -16.38 -14.87
CA VAL A 21 -0.94 -17.45 -15.49
C VAL A 21 -1.99 -16.87 -16.44
N GLY A 22 -2.69 -15.80 -16.05
CA GLY A 22 -3.67 -15.12 -16.90
C GLY A 22 -3.08 -14.58 -18.20
N ILE A 23 -1.85 -14.06 -18.14
CA ILE A 23 -1.09 -13.61 -19.33
C ILE A 23 -0.76 -14.80 -20.22
N VAL A 24 -0.22 -15.88 -19.64
CA VAL A 24 0.13 -17.09 -20.41
C VAL A 24 -1.09 -17.70 -21.10
N VAL A 25 -2.24 -17.72 -20.44
CA VAL A 25 -3.50 -18.25 -20.98
C VAL A 25 -4.21 -17.26 -21.93
N HIS A 26 -3.71 -16.03 -22.04
CA HIS A 26 -4.27 -14.96 -22.88
C HIS A 26 -5.74 -14.65 -22.54
N ASN A 27 -6.14 -14.83 -21.28
CA ASN A 27 -7.50 -14.58 -20.83
C ASN A 27 -7.63 -13.15 -20.29
N TYR A 28 -7.96 -12.22 -21.17
CA TYR A 28 -8.08 -10.79 -20.85
C TYR A 28 -9.18 -10.49 -19.82
N ILE A 29 -10.26 -11.27 -19.77
CA ILE A 29 -11.34 -11.09 -18.79
C ILE A 29 -10.82 -11.45 -17.39
N ALA A 30 -10.11 -12.58 -17.27
CA ALA A 30 -9.50 -12.99 -16.01
C ALA A 30 -8.40 -12.00 -15.56
N LEU A 31 -7.64 -11.43 -16.51
CA LEU A 31 -6.64 -10.40 -16.19
C LEU A 31 -7.27 -9.12 -15.65
N ALA A 32 -8.36 -8.66 -16.28
CA ALA A 32 -9.07 -7.47 -15.83
C ALA A 32 -9.62 -7.63 -14.41
N SER A 33 -10.22 -8.79 -14.09
CA SER A 33 -10.72 -9.05 -12.74
C SER A 33 -9.60 -9.16 -11.70
N LEU A 34 -8.49 -9.82 -12.05
CA LEU A 34 -7.31 -9.91 -11.17
C LEU A 34 -6.67 -8.54 -10.90
N MET A 35 -6.63 -7.66 -11.90
CA MET A 35 -6.16 -6.29 -11.74
C MET A 35 -7.01 -5.51 -10.73
N VAL A 36 -8.34 -5.56 -10.87
CA VAL A 36 -9.26 -4.90 -9.93
C VAL A 36 -9.10 -5.46 -8.52
N CYS A 37 -9.01 -6.78 -8.36
CA CYS A 37 -8.76 -7.41 -7.07
C CYS A 37 -7.44 -6.95 -6.44
N GLY A 38 -6.37 -6.80 -7.22
CA GLY A 38 -5.08 -6.32 -6.75
C GLY A 38 -5.14 -4.89 -6.19
N ILE A 39 -5.87 -4.00 -6.87
CA ILE A 39 -6.07 -2.61 -6.41
C ILE A 39 -6.84 -2.58 -5.09
N ILE A 40 -7.92 -3.36 -4.98
CA ILE A 40 -8.72 -3.44 -3.75
C ILE A 40 -7.87 -3.95 -2.59
N LEU A 41 -7.07 -5.00 -2.81
CA LEU A 41 -6.15 -5.54 -1.80
C LEU A 41 -5.11 -4.51 -1.33
N ALA A 42 -4.57 -3.70 -2.26
CA ALA A 42 -3.65 -2.62 -1.92
C ALA A 42 -4.31 -1.56 -1.04
N ILE A 43 -5.52 -1.11 -1.40
CA ILE A 43 -6.26 -0.10 -0.62
C ILE A 43 -6.59 -0.63 0.78
N VAL A 44 -7.15 -1.84 0.87
CA VAL A 44 -7.51 -2.45 2.16
C VAL A 44 -6.27 -2.63 3.03
N SER A 45 -5.16 -3.09 2.43
CA SER A 45 -3.91 -3.23 3.15
C SER A 45 -3.40 -1.89 3.70
N ASP A 46 -3.41 -0.84 2.88
CA ASP A 46 -2.96 0.49 3.30
C ASP A 46 -3.85 1.05 4.41
N PHE A 47 -5.16 0.83 4.32
CA PHE A 47 -6.12 1.20 5.35
C PHE A 47 -5.84 0.49 6.68
N ILE A 48 -5.53 -0.81 6.65
CA ILE A 48 -5.19 -1.60 7.85
C ILE A 48 -3.87 -1.12 8.46
N GLU A 49 -2.85 -0.81 7.64
CA GLU A 49 -1.54 -0.38 8.15
C GLU A 49 -1.55 1.07 8.65
N THR A 50 -2.40 1.93 8.08
CA THR A 50 -2.58 3.32 8.52
C THR A 50 -3.64 3.50 9.62
N ALA A 51 -4.51 2.52 9.87
CA ALA A 51 -5.52 2.57 10.93
C ALA A 51 -4.97 2.95 12.32
N PRO A 52 -3.81 2.44 12.78
CA PRO A 52 -3.26 2.78 14.09
C PRO A 52 -2.68 4.20 14.16
N THR A 53 -2.22 4.75 13.04
CA THR A 53 -1.50 6.03 12.97
C THR A 53 -2.39 7.20 12.55
N ARG A 54 -3.59 6.93 12.00
CA ARG A 54 -4.61 7.93 11.67
C ARG A 54 -4.93 8.95 12.76
N PRO A 55 -5.16 8.58 14.04
CA PRO A 55 -5.46 9.56 15.09
C PRO A 55 -4.28 10.47 15.42
N TYR A 56 -3.06 10.07 15.06
CA TYR A 56 -1.84 10.85 15.32
C TYR A 56 -1.37 11.66 14.10
N LYS A 57 -1.95 11.43 12.92
CA LYS A 57 -1.59 12.13 11.67
C LYS A 57 -1.77 13.65 11.80
N GLN A 58 -2.75 14.09 12.57
CA GLN A 58 -2.99 15.51 12.89
C GLN A 58 -1.84 16.20 13.64
N TYR A 59 -1.07 15.45 14.44
CA TYR A 59 0.09 15.98 15.17
C TYR A 59 1.36 15.99 14.31
N ASN A 60 1.40 15.22 13.22
CA ASN A 60 2.54 15.20 12.29
C ASN A 60 2.67 16.53 11.53
N HIS A 61 1.53 17.19 11.22
CA HIS A 61 1.50 18.53 10.60
C HIS A 61 2.10 19.64 11.49
N MET A 62 2.28 19.39 12.80
CA MET A 62 2.93 20.33 13.71
C MET A 62 4.46 20.20 13.73
N HIS A 63 4.99 19.05 13.32
CA HIS A 63 6.44 18.82 13.23
C HIS A 63 7.04 19.36 11.92
N ASP A 64 6.30 19.34 10.81
CA ASP A 64 6.79 19.87 9.52
C ASP A 64 6.91 21.41 9.49
N ARG A 65 6.30 22.12 10.45
CA ARG A 65 6.42 23.59 10.58
C ARG A 65 7.65 24.07 11.37
N HIS A 66 8.45 23.16 11.93
CA HIS A 66 9.69 23.51 12.66
C HIS A 66 10.97 23.19 11.85
N GLY A 67 10.85 22.93 10.54
CA GLY A 67 12.00 22.75 9.63
C GLY A 67 12.44 24.02 8.91
N ASP A 68 11.58 25.03 8.79
CA ASP A 68 11.93 26.35 8.25
C ASP A 68 12.45 27.26 9.36
N GLY A 69 13.52 26.83 10.02
CA GLY A 69 14.43 27.81 10.59
C GLY A 69 15.04 28.55 9.40
N PRO A 70 14.93 29.89 9.28
CA PRO A 70 15.72 30.60 8.31
C PRO A 70 17.18 30.30 8.66
N HIS A 71 17.86 29.56 7.79
CA HIS A 71 19.31 29.54 7.72
C HIS A 71 19.74 31.00 7.49
N LEU A 72 19.93 31.73 8.59
CA LEU A 72 20.60 33.01 8.62
C LEU A 72 22.04 32.73 8.21
N ASN A 73 22.33 33.02 6.94
CA ASN A 73 23.67 33.27 6.45
C ASN A 73 24.24 34.47 7.22
N THR A 74 25.09 34.21 8.20
CA THR A 74 26.13 35.12 8.69
C THR A 74 27.33 34.30 9.12
#